data_AF-A0A090VF08-F1
#
_entry.id   AF-A0A090VF08-F1
#
_cell.length_a   1.000
_cell.length_b   1.000
_cell.length_c   1.000
_cell.angle_alpha   90.00
_cell.angle_beta   90.00
_cell.angle_gamma   90.00
#
_symmetry.space_group_name_H-M   'P 1'
#
loop_
_entity.id
_entity.type
_entity.pdbx_description
1 polymer ?
#
loop_
_entity_poly.entity_id
_entity_poly.type
_entity_poly.pdbx_seq_one_letter_code
_entity_poly.pdbx_strand_id
1 'polypeptide(L)'
;MNTIDLYGADWCPDCQRAKAYLKENNIDFNFVDVDLDKEAIAKVEDINKGKRIIPTIIINEKPYTNPDNSILASVLGINEQGRVILYGADWCPDCQRAKGYLQDNHINFQYIEVDKYTWAADKVEEINNGKRIIPTLFIGDKSYTNPDNSILKEVLNIGEESKKRYMIVLL
;
A
#
# COMPACT_ATOMS: atom_id res chain seq x y z
N MET A 1 12.51 4.69 -4.89
CA MET A 1 11.46 3.67 -5.16
C MET A 1 10.74 3.36 -3.86
N ASN A 2 9.59 2.68 -3.93
CA ASN A 2 8.88 2.17 -2.75
C ASN A 2 9.79 1.21 -1.95
N THR A 3 9.95 1.42 -0.64
CA THR A 3 10.84 0.59 0.20
C THR A 3 10.06 -0.12 1.30
N ILE A 4 10.28 -1.43 1.44
CA ILE A 4 9.67 -2.27 2.47
C ILE A 4 10.77 -3.10 3.14
N ASP A 5 11.03 -2.82 4.41
CA ASP A 5 11.93 -3.61 5.26
C ASP A 5 11.11 -4.43 6.25
N LEU A 6 11.27 -5.76 6.25
CA LEU A 6 10.62 -6.68 7.18
C LEU A 6 11.67 -7.19 8.17
N TYR A 7 11.65 -6.67 9.38
CA TYR A 7 12.46 -7.14 10.49
C TYR A 7 11.76 -8.31 11.18
N GLY A 8 12.40 -9.46 11.20
CA GLY A 8 11.82 -10.67 11.77
C GLY A 8 12.81 -11.80 11.95
N ALA A 9 12.30 -12.98 12.25
CA ALA A 9 13.10 -14.20 12.39
C ALA A 9 12.38 -15.37 11.71
N ASP A 10 13.14 -16.35 11.20
CA ASP A 10 12.56 -17.46 10.42
C ASP A 10 11.68 -18.39 11.25
N TRP A 11 11.88 -18.48 12.56
CA TRP A 11 11.05 -19.29 13.45
C TRP A 11 9.71 -18.63 13.81
N CYS A 12 9.55 -17.32 13.56
CA CYS A 12 8.38 -16.56 14.01
C CYS A 12 7.19 -16.75 13.04
N PRO A 13 6.05 -17.30 13.50
CA PRO A 13 4.90 -17.57 12.64
C PRO A 13 4.32 -16.31 11.98
N ASP A 14 4.22 -15.19 12.72
CA ASP A 14 3.73 -13.93 12.16
C ASP A 14 4.68 -13.35 11.09
N CYS A 15 5.99 -13.56 11.24
CA CYS A 15 6.98 -13.19 10.22
C CYS A 15 6.81 -14.05 8.96
N GLN A 16 6.65 -15.36 9.12
CA GLN A 16 6.38 -16.27 8.00
C GLN A 16 5.09 -15.90 7.26
N ARG A 17 4.00 -15.60 7.99
CA ARG A 17 2.74 -15.12 7.43
C ARG A 17 2.95 -13.84 6.61
N ALA A 18 3.60 -12.84 7.18
CA ALA A 18 3.84 -11.57 6.48
C ALA A 18 4.69 -11.77 5.22
N LYS A 19 5.76 -12.59 5.28
CA LYS A 19 6.58 -12.94 4.10
C LYS A 19 5.74 -13.60 3.01
N ALA A 20 4.93 -14.59 3.36
CA ALA A 20 4.07 -15.30 2.42
C ALA A 20 3.08 -14.33 1.77
N TYR A 21 2.40 -13.52 2.57
CA TYR A 21 1.42 -12.56 2.08
C TYR A 21 2.01 -11.52 1.13
N LEU A 22 3.20 -10.99 1.41
CA LEU A 22 3.90 -10.06 0.50
C LEU A 22 4.31 -10.76 -0.81
N LYS A 23 4.82 -11.99 -0.74
CA LYS A 23 5.20 -12.78 -1.92
C LYS A 23 4.01 -13.13 -2.80
N GLU A 24 2.91 -13.58 -2.21
CA GLU A 24 1.66 -13.93 -2.91
C GLU A 24 1.08 -12.73 -3.68
N ASN A 25 1.32 -11.51 -3.19
CA ASN A 25 0.88 -10.27 -3.82
C ASN A 25 1.96 -9.62 -4.72
N ASN A 26 3.04 -10.35 -5.04
CA ASN A 26 4.16 -9.86 -5.86
C ASN A 26 4.74 -8.53 -5.35
N ILE A 27 4.91 -8.42 -4.04
CA ILE A 27 5.49 -7.23 -3.40
C ILE A 27 6.92 -7.54 -2.99
N ASP A 28 7.85 -6.80 -3.58
CA ASP A 28 9.26 -6.87 -3.19
C ASP A 28 9.47 -6.26 -1.81
N PHE A 29 10.28 -6.94 -1.00
CA PHE A 29 10.69 -6.48 0.32
C PHE A 29 12.09 -6.98 0.65
N ASN A 30 12.79 -6.22 1.49
CA ASN A 30 14.03 -6.63 2.10
C ASN A 30 13.72 -7.32 3.44
N PHE A 31 14.18 -8.57 3.61
CA PHE A 31 14.07 -9.28 4.88
C PHE A 31 15.35 -9.10 5.70
N VAL A 32 15.20 -8.61 6.92
CA VAL A 32 16.31 -8.45 7.87
C VAL A 32 16.10 -9.41 9.03
N ASP A 33 16.97 -10.40 9.14
CA ASP A 33 16.94 -11.38 10.23
C ASP A 33 17.52 -10.77 11.51
N VAL A 34 16.66 -10.57 12.51
CA VAL A 34 17.06 -9.97 13.79
C VAL A 34 17.93 -10.92 14.63
N ASP A 35 17.93 -12.23 14.38
CA ASP A 35 18.77 -13.16 15.13
C ASP A 35 20.25 -13.06 14.70
N LEU A 36 20.50 -12.55 13.50
CA LEU A 36 21.83 -12.44 12.90
C LEU A 36 22.39 -11.00 12.91
N ASP A 37 21.55 -10.01 13.19
CA ASP A 37 21.89 -8.59 13.11
C ASP A 37 21.53 -7.84 14.40
N LYS A 38 22.57 -7.41 15.13
CA LYS A 38 22.42 -6.65 16.38
C LYS A 38 21.88 -5.23 16.16
N GLU A 39 22.19 -4.60 15.03
CA GLU A 39 21.67 -3.27 14.69
C GLU A 39 20.17 -3.35 14.36
N ALA A 40 19.75 -4.43 13.70
CA ALA A 40 18.36 -4.73 13.46
C ALA A 40 17.55 -4.89 14.76
N ILE A 41 18.08 -5.60 15.76
CA ILE A 41 17.46 -5.70 17.10
C ILE A 41 17.30 -4.31 17.72
N ALA A 42 18.37 -3.51 17.74
CA ALA A 42 18.34 -2.18 18.35
C ALA A 42 17.29 -1.27 17.67
N LYS A 43 17.18 -1.33 16.35
CA LYS A 43 16.16 -0.60 15.59
C LYS A 43 14.73 -1.06 15.93
N VAL A 44 14.51 -2.36 16.05
CA VAL A 44 13.21 -2.91 16.46
C VAL A 44 12.86 -2.47 17.89
N GLU A 45 13.81 -2.51 18.82
CA GLU A 45 13.61 -2.06 20.19
C GLU A 45 13.28 -0.56 20.26
N ASP A 46 14.01 0.29 19.53
CA ASP A 46 13.77 1.73 19.47
C ASP A 46 12.34 2.06 19.01
N ILE A 47 11.91 1.48 17.88
CA ILE A 47 10.55 1.63 17.35
C ILE A 47 9.50 1.20 18.38
N ASN A 48 9.78 0.12 19.11
CA ASN A 48 8.82 -0.55 19.99
C ASN A 48 9.02 -0.23 21.49
N LYS A 49 9.64 0.91 21.81
CA LYS A 49 9.82 1.40 23.20
C LYS A 49 10.53 0.39 24.09
N GLY A 50 11.64 -0.16 23.61
CA GLY A 50 12.49 -1.13 24.28
C GLY A 50 12.03 -2.60 24.15
N LYS A 51 10.98 -2.88 23.37
CA LYS A 51 10.47 -4.25 23.18
C LYS A 51 10.92 -4.85 21.85
N ARG A 52 11.24 -6.15 21.83
CA ARG A 52 11.53 -6.89 20.60
C ARG A 52 10.25 -7.45 19.97
N ILE A 53 9.47 -6.60 19.32
CA ILE A 53 8.22 -7.03 18.65
C ILE A 53 8.51 -7.31 17.18
N ILE A 54 8.29 -8.55 16.75
CA ILE A 54 8.43 -8.97 15.36
C ILE A 54 7.15 -9.65 14.87
N PRO A 55 6.80 -9.53 13.57
CA PRO A 55 7.48 -8.71 12.57
C PRO A 55 7.33 -7.21 12.86
N THR A 56 8.38 -6.43 12.70
CA THR A 56 8.29 -4.97 12.55
C THR A 56 8.56 -4.65 11.10
N ILE A 57 7.61 -4.00 10.43
CA ILE A 57 7.67 -3.74 8.99
C ILE A 57 7.73 -2.24 8.76
N ILE A 58 8.73 -1.76 8.03
CA ILE A 58 8.87 -0.34 7.70
C ILE A 58 8.52 -0.17 6.24
N ILE A 59 7.49 0.64 5.96
CA ILE A 59 7.01 0.94 4.61
C ILE A 59 7.21 2.43 4.38
N ASN A 60 8.09 2.79 3.45
CA ASN A 60 8.48 4.19 3.16
C ASN A 60 8.70 5.00 4.45
N GLU A 61 9.66 4.55 5.27
CA GLU A 61 10.04 5.15 6.57
C GLU A 61 9.00 5.04 7.69
N LYS A 62 7.79 4.58 7.42
CA LYS A 62 6.74 4.43 8.44
C LYS A 62 6.78 3.03 9.05
N PRO A 63 6.99 2.88 10.36
CA PRO A 63 6.99 1.57 11.01
C PRO A 63 5.58 1.06 11.30
N TYR A 64 5.41 -0.24 11.20
CA TYR A 64 4.22 -1.01 11.54
C TYR A 64 4.63 -2.19 12.41
N THR A 65 4.13 -2.20 13.65
CA THR A 65 4.45 -3.22 14.66
C THR A 65 3.47 -4.39 14.57
N ASN A 66 3.97 -5.59 14.28
CA ASN A 66 3.21 -6.83 14.03
C ASN A 66 1.90 -6.61 13.22
N PRO A 67 1.98 -6.03 12.01
CA PRO A 67 0.78 -5.83 11.20
C PRO A 67 0.24 -7.17 10.72
N ASP A 68 -1.08 -7.37 10.84
CA ASP A 68 -1.77 -8.48 10.20
C ASP A 68 -1.97 -8.25 8.69
N ASN A 69 -2.51 -9.25 7.99
CA ASN A 69 -2.75 -9.15 6.55
C ASN A 69 -3.75 -8.05 6.18
N SER A 70 -4.69 -7.70 7.07
CA SER A 70 -5.66 -6.62 6.82
C SER A 70 -4.96 -5.26 6.83
N ILE A 71 -4.08 -5.03 7.82
CA ILE A 71 -3.24 -3.83 7.88
C ILE A 71 -2.33 -3.77 6.66
N LEU A 72 -1.66 -4.87 6.30
CA LEU A 72 -0.80 -4.93 5.11
C LEU A 72 -1.57 -4.65 3.83
N ALA A 73 -2.78 -5.23 3.68
CA ALA A 73 -3.63 -4.98 2.53
C ALA A 73 -3.98 -3.49 2.42
N SER A 74 -4.44 -2.90 3.52
CA SER A 74 -4.82 -1.50 3.59
C SER A 74 -3.69 -0.57 3.17
N VAL A 75 -2.50 -0.74 3.75
CA VAL A 75 -1.38 0.20 3.56
C VAL A 75 -0.61 -0.01 2.25
N LEU A 76 -0.63 -1.23 1.70
CA LEU A 76 0.00 -1.54 0.42
C LEU A 76 -0.98 -1.49 -0.76
N GLY A 77 -2.25 -1.19 -0.48
CA GLY A 77 -3.32 -1.06 -1.46
C GLY A 77 -3.73 -2.37 -2.12
N ILE A 78 -3.66 -3.50 -1.42
CA ILE A 78 -3.97 -4.81 -1.99
C ILE A 78 -5.49 -4.99 -2.02
N ASN A 79 -6.04 -5.24 -3.21
CA ASN A 79 -7.46 -5.54 -3.45
C ASN A 79 -7.59 -6.68 -4.46
N GLU A 80 -8.80 -7.24 -4.61
CA GLU A 80 -9.09 -8.28 -5.60
C GLU A 80 -8.79 -7.83 -7.05
N GLN A 81 -8.99 -6.55 -7.34
CA GLN A 81 -8.77 -5.94 -8.65
C GLN A 81 -7.28 -5.68 -8.95
N GLY A 82 -6.40 -5.84 -7.95
CA GLY A 82 -4.99 -5.51 -8.01
C GLY A 82 -4.60 -4.41 -7.01
N ARG A 83 -3.31 -4.07 -7.01
CA ARG A 83 -2.80 -3.03 -6.12
C ARG A 83 -3.26 -1.64 -6.55
N VAL A 84 -3.82 -0.89 -5.61
CA VAL A 84 -4.28 0.49 -5.80
C VAL A 84 -3.26 1.44 -5.17
N ILE A 85 -2.66 2.30 -5.98
CA ILE A 85 -1.65 3.28 -5.52
C ILE A 85 -2.10 4.67 -5.95
N LEU A 86 -2.24 5.58 -5.00
CA LEU A 86 -2.63 6.97 -5.23
C LEU A 86 -1.42 7.87 -4.98
N TYR A 87 -0.86 8.42 -6.07
CA TYR A 87 0.13 9.48 -6.00
C TYR A 87 -0.59 10.82 -5.84
N GLY A 88 -0.20 11.60 -4.84
CA GLY A 88 -0.85 12.89 -4.55
C GLY A 88 -0.03 13.77 -3.64
N ALA A 89 -0.60 14.93 -3.31
CA ALA A 89 -0.01 15.85 -2.35
C ALA A 89 -1.07 16.38 -1.39
N ASP A 90 -0.68 16.60 -0.13
CA ASP A 90 -1.66 16.92 0.91
C ASP A 90 -2.35 18.28 0.70
N TRP A 91 -1.70 19.22 0.01
CA TRP A 91 -2.27 20.52 -0.34
C TRP A 91 -3.26 20.45 -1.53
N CYS A 92 -3.30 19.36 -2.29
CA CYS A 92 -4.05 19.26 -3.54
C CYS A 92 -5.52 18.84 -3.29
N PRO A 93 -6.51 19.69 -3.62
CA PRO A 93 -7.93 19.38 -3.36
C PRO A 93 -8.44 18.13 -4.10
N ASP A 94 -8.03 17.92 -5.35
CA ASP A 94 -8.40 16.73 -6.12
C ASP A 94 -7.80 15.45 -5.51
N CYS A 95 -6.59 15.53 -4.95
CA CYS A 95 -5.98 14.40 -4.21
C CYS A 95 -6.77 14.07 -2.96
N GLN A 96 -7.18 15.09 -2.18
CA GLN A 96 -8.00 14.89 -0.99
C GLN A 96 -9.38 14.33 -1.34
N ARG A 97 -10.01 14.80 -2.43
CA ARG A 97 -11.26 14.21 -2.95
C ARG A 97 -11.08 12.73 -3.25
N ALA A 98 -10.09 12.37 -4.06
CA ALA A 98 -9.86 11.00 -4.47
C ALA A 98 -9.58 10.10 -3.25
N LYS A 99 -8.73 10.57 -2.33
CA LYS A 99 -8.41 9.88 -1.07
C LYS A 99 -9.67 9.62 -0.23
N GLY A 100 -10.49 10.64 0.01
CA GLY A 100 -11.76 10.50 0.74
C GLY A 100 -12.71 9.53 0.06
N TYR A 101 -12.85 9.61 -1.28
CA TYR A 101 -13.71 8.71 -2.03
C TYR A 101 -13.27 7.24 -1.91
N LEU A 102 -11.97 6.94 -1.96
CA LEU A 102 -11.46 5.58 -1.76
C LEU A 102 -11.70 5.09 -0.33
N GLN A 103 -11.52 5.96 0.67
CA GLN A 103 -11.77 5.64 2.08
C GLN A 103 -13.25 5.34 2.35
N ASP A 104 -14.16 6.19 1.87
CA ASP A 104 -15.60 6.03 2.05
C ASP A 104 -16.13 4.74 1.41
N ASN A 105 -15.46 4.24 0.37
CA ASN A 105 -15.80 3.02 -0.33
C ASN A 105 -14.94 1.81 0.09
N HIS A 106 -14.20 1.91 1.19
CA HIS A 106 -13.41 0.81 1.77
C HIS A 106 -12.41 0.17 0.79
N ILE A 107 -11.89 0.96 -0.16
CA ILE A 107 -10.84 0.50 -1.05
C ILE A 107 -9.51 0.60 -0.32
N ASN A 108 -8.72 -0.49 -0.31
CA ASN A 108 -7.36 -0.42 0.18
C ASN A 108 -6.53 0.39 -0.82
N PHE A 109 -5.75 1.37 -0.37
CA PHE A 109 -4.85 2.09 -1.28
C PHE A 109 -3.56 2.51 -0.57
N GLN A 110 -2.45 2.41 -1.28
CA GLN A 110 -1.19 3.01 -0.86
C GLN A 110 -1.17 4.47 -1.31
N TYR A 111 -1.16 5.41 -0.37
CA TYR A 111 -0.95 6.83 -0.67
C TYR A 111 0.55 7.14 -0.71
N ILE A 112 1.04 7.70 -1.82
CA ILE A 112 2.43 8.12 -1.97
C ILE A 112 2.44 9.62 -2.17
N GLU A 113 3.02 10.33 -1.21
CA GLU A 113 3.13 11.78 -1.23
C GLU A 113 4.28 12.18 -2.17
N VAL A 114 3.98 12.96 -3.21
CA VAL A 114 4.92 13.25 -4.29
C VAL A 114 5.96 14.32 -3.92
N ASP A 115 5.69 15.21 -2.97
CA ASP A 115 6.62 16.22 -2.45
C ASP A 115 7.61 15.62 -1.43
N LYS A 116 7.27 14.49 -0.80
CA LYS A 116 8.14 13.76 0.14
C LYS A 116 9.16 12.89 -0.59
N TYR A 117 8.78 12.29 -1.71
CA TYR A 117 9.61 11.31 -2.41
C TYR A 117 9.89 11.72 -3.85
N THR A 118 11.14 12.07 -4.16
CA THR A 118 11.53 12.48 -5.53
C THR A 118 11.19 11.44 -6.58
N TRP A 119 11.45 10.16 -6.28
CA TRP A 119 11.09 9.04 -7.18
C TRP A 119 9.60 8.94 -7.47
N ALA A 120 8.73 9.44 -6.59
CA ALA A 120 7.29 9.44 -6.80
C ALA A 120 6.88 10.56 -7.77
N ALA A 121 7.50 11.74 -7.66
CA ALA A 121 7.35 12.81 -8.65
C ALA A 121 7.84 12.37 -10.04
N ASP A 122 9.05 11.78 -10.10
CA ASP A 122 9.62 11.24 -11.34
C ASP A 122 8.67 10.23 -11.99
N LYS A 123 8.08 9.35 -11.17
CA LYS A 123 7.12 8.34 -11.65
C LYS A 123 5.89 8.99 -12.26
N VAL A 124 5.32 9.99 -11.59
CA VAL A 124 4.15 10.75 -12.10
C VAL A 124 4.47 11.48 -13.40
N GLU A 125 5.65 12.10 -13.50
CA GLU A 125 6.08 12.84 -14.69
C GLU A 125 6.32 11.92 -15.89
N GLU A 126 6.95 10.76 -15.68
CA GLU A 126 7.17 9.72 -16.70
C GLU A 126 5.85 9.34 -17.39
N ILE A 127 4.80 9.09 -16.61
CA ILE A 127 3.48 8.67 -17.10
C ILE A 127 2.77 9.80 -17.87
N ASN A 128 3.03 11.04 -17.48
CA ASN A 128 2.27 12.20 -17.91
C ASN A 128 3.06 13.10 -18.88
N ASN A 129 3.97 12.51 -19.66
CA ASN A 129 4.78 13.22 -20.67
C ASN A 129 5.54 14.42 -20.08
N GLY A 130 6.19 14.21 -18.94
CA GLY A 130 6.99 15.22 -18.23
C GLY A 130 6.17 16.20 -17.38
N LYS A 131 4.85 15.99 -17.22
CA LYS A 131 4.00 16.85 -16.38
C LYS A 131 3.70 16.19 -15.05
N ARG A 132 3.81 16.95 -13.96
CA ARG A 132 3.44 16.48 -12.62
C ARG A 132 1.93 16.60 -12.38
N ILE A 133 1.14 15.69 -12.94
CA ILE A 133 -0.32 15.70 -12.80
C ILE A 133 -0.74 14.81 -11.62
N ILE A 134 -1.40 15.39 -10.63
CA ILE A 134 -1.92 14.69 -9.45
C ILE A 134 -3.40 15.03 -9.23
N PRO A 135 -4.22 14.11 -8.69
CA PRO A 135 -3.86 12.74 -8.33
C PRO A 135 -3.56 11.87 -9.56
N THR A 136 -2.59 10.95 -9.46
CA THR A 136 -2.39 9.87 -10.43
C THR A 136 -2.62 8.55 -9.71
N LEU A 137 -3.58 7.75 -10.19
CA LEU A 137 -3.95 6.46 -9.61
C LEU A 137 -3.37 5.33 -10.46
N PHE A 138 -2.86 4.29 -9.81
CA PHE A 138 -2.60 2.98 -10.41
C PHE A 138 -3.57 1.93 -9.89
N ILE A 139 -3.98 1.03 -10.77
CA ILE A 139 -4.65 -0.23 -10.44
C ILE A 139 -3.90 -1.34 -11.17
N GLY A 140 -3.10 -2.12 -10.43
CA GLY A 140 -2.08 -2.98 -11.04
C GLY A 140 -1.14 -2.14 -11.90
N ASP A 141 -0.99 -2.52 -13.17
CA ASP A 141 -0.11 -1.81 -14.12
C ASP A 141 -0.78 -0.64 -14.85
N LYS A 142 -2.10 -0.44 -14.68
CA LYS A 142 -2.85 0.59 -15.41
C LYS A 142 -2.92 1.89 -14.61
N SER A 143 -2.56 3.00 -15.25
CA SER A 143 -2.61 4.34 -14.65
C SER A 143 -3.83 5.17 -15.11
N TYR A 144 -4.30 6.04 -14.22
CA TYR A 144 -5.37 7.01 -14.46
C TYR A 144 -4.96 8.37 -13.91
N THR A 145 -4.92 9.37 -14.80
CA THR A 145 -4.48 10.73 -14.48
C THR A 145 -5.67 11.61 -14.11
N ASN A 146 -5.61 12.25 -12.94
CA ASN A 146 -6.68 13.05 -12.31
C ASN A 146 -8.09 12.45 -12.47
N PRO A 147 -8.33 11.20 -12.05
CA PRO A 147 -9.65 10.59 -12.17
C PRO A 147 -10.67 11.29 -11.26
N ASP A 148 -11.85 11.56 -11.80
CA ASP A 148 -13.02 11.95 -11.01
C ASP A 148 -13.67 10.72 -10.34
N ASN A 149 -14.69 10.96 -9.51
CA ASN A 149 -15.37 9.88 -8.80
C ASN A 149 -16.13 8.93 -9.75
N SER A 150 -16.53 9.38 -10.95
CA SER A 150 -17.19 8.51 -11.93
C SER A 150 -16.20 7.50 -12.49
N ILE A 151 -15.00 7.97 -12.88
CA ILE A 151 -13.92 7.10 -13.32
C ILE A 151 -13.54 6.14 -12.19
N LEU A 152 -13.28 6.64 -10.97
CA LEU A 152 -12.92 5.80 -9.82
C LEU A 152 -13.95 4.69 -9.58
N LYS A 153 -15.24 5.04 -9.65
CA LYS A 153 -16.32 4.07 -9.48
C LYS A 153 -16.26 2.95 -10.51
N GLU A 154 -16.12 3.32 -11.78
CA GLU A 154 -16.06 2.37 -12.89
C GLU A 154 -14.85 1.45 -12.77
N VAL A 155 -13.66 2.01 -12.58
CA VAL A 155 -12.40 1.25 -12.68
C VAL A 155 -12.13 0.37 -11.46
N LEU A 156 -12.75 0.68 -10.31
CA LEU A 156 -12.66 -0.11 -9.08
C LEU A 156 -13.91 -0.98 -8.83
N ASN A 157 -14.90 -0.93 -9.73
CA ASN A 157 -16.19 -1.64 -9.59
C ASN A 157 -16.94 -1.31 -8.28
N ILE A 158 -16.88 -0.05 -7.85
CA ILE A 158 -17.48 0.39 -6.59
C ILE A 158 -19.01 0.33 -6.67
N GLY A 159 -19.62 -0.39 -5.73
CA GLY A 159 -21.08 -0.57 -5.65
C GLY A 159 -21.64 -1.71 -6.48
N GLU A 160 -20.80 -2.56 -7.08
CA GLU A 160 -21.26 -3.71 -7.87
C GLU A 160 -21.35 -5.04 -7.09
N GLU A 161 -20.97 -5.05 -5.81
CA GLU A 161 -20.95 -6.24 -4.95
C GLU A 161 -22.33 -6.92 -4.79
N SER A 162 -23.39 -6.10 -4.79
CA SER A 162 -24.78 -6.58 -4.72
C SER A 162 -25.21 -7.32 -5.99
N LYS A 163 -24.75 -6.92 -7.18
CA LYS A 163 -25.13 -7.57 -8.45
C LYS A 163 -24.58 -9.00 -8.56
N LYS A 164 -23.31 -9.23 -8.17
CA LYS A 164 -22.71 -10.58 -8.15
C LYS A 164 -23.48 -11.53 -7.22
N ARG A 165 -23.89 -11.04 -6.05
CA ARG A 165 -24.65 -11.83 -5.07
C ARG A 165 -26.04 -12.21 -5.57
N TYR A 166 -26.74 -11.31 -6.26
CA TYR A 166 -28.05 -11.60 -6.86
C TYR A 166 -27.97 -12.61 -8.02
N MET A 167 -26.92 -12.56 -8.83
CA MET A 167 -26.78 -13.44 -9.99
C MET A 167 -26.44 -14.89 -9.60
N ILE A 168 -25.74 -15.09 -8.49
CA ILE A 168 -25.42 -16.43 -7.95
C ILE A 168 -26.65 -17.11 -7.32
N VAL A 169 -27.57 -16.34 -6.73
CA VAL A 169 -28.77 -16.88 -6.06
C VAL A 169 -29.89 -17.26 -7.05
N LEU A 170 -29.77 -16.86 -8.32
CA LEU A 170 -30.74 -17.12 -9.39
C LEU A 170 -30.32 -18.27 -10.35
N LEU A 171 -29.21 -18.96 -10.06
CA LEU A 171 -28.73 -20.16 -10.76
C LEU A 171 -28.82 -21.38 -9.85
#